data_AF-X2H3R6-F1
#
_entry.id   AF-X2H3R6-F1
#
_cell.length_a   1.000
_cell.length_b   1.000
_cell.length_c   1.000
_cell.angle_alpha   90.00
_cell.angle_beta   90.00
_cell.angle_gamma   90.00
#
_symmetry.space_group_name_H-M   'P 1'
#
loop_
_entity.id
_entity.type
_entity.pdbx_description
1 polymer ?
#
loop_
_entity_poly.entity_id
_entity_poly.type
_entity_poly.pdbx_seq_one_letter_code
_entity_poly.pdbx_strand_id
1 'polypeptide(L)'
;MKIINSDVNEKIIGVVEKIRLLDKLDEQTMNDLYTSLDEMVTNYKEKNFISKELAYNLLVLHDNLEGALNFGSYEDMEYISNINSKVSEYIEKIFLS
;
A
#
# COMPACT_ATOMS: atom_id res chain seq x y z
N MET A 1 22.03 7.25 6.44
CA MET A 1 21.28 6.25 5.65
C MET A 1 19.81 6.47 5.99
N LYS A 2 19.03 7.10 5.09
CA LYS A 2 17.58 7.25 5.32
C LYS A 2 17.01 5.84 5.42
N ILE A 3 16.31 5.55 6.50
CA ILE A 3 15.70 4.24 6.73
C ILE A 3 14.57 4.15 5.71
N ILE A 4 14.80 3.41 4.62
CA ILE A 4 13.82 3.19 3.54
C ILE A 4 12.47 2.75 4.13
N ASN A 5 12.49 1.99 5.23
CA ASN A 5 11.28 1.54 5.92
C ASN A 5 10.42 2.67 6.50
N SER A 6 11.02 3.78 6.97
CA SER A 6 10.25 4.90 7.57
C SER A 6 9.40 5.59 6.51
N ASP A 7 9.99 5.80 5.32
CA ASP A 7 9.33 6.51 4.23
C ASP A 7 8.14 5.72 3.68
N VAL A 8 8.31 4.41 3.45
CA VAL A 8 7.21 3.54 2.98
C VAL A 8 6.08 3.46 4.01
N ASN A 9 6.41 3.34 5.30
CA ASN A 9 5.40 3.31 6.37
C ASN A 9 4.57 4.60 6.41
N GLU A 10 5.22 5.76 6.31
CA GLU A 10 4.54 7.06 6.28
C GLU A 10 3.59 7.17 5.08
N LYS A 11 4.01 6.70 3.89
CA LYS A 11 3.14 6.68 2.69
C LYS A 11 1.94 5.75 2.87
N ILE A 12 2.15 4.56 3.41
CA ILE A 12 1.04 3.61 3.70
C ILE A 12 0.05 4.23 4.68
N ILE A 13 0.53 4.80 5.79
CA ILE A 13 -0.33 5.41 6.81
C ILE A 13 -1.15 6.55 6.20
N GLY A 14 -0.52 7.43 5.41
CA GLY A 14 -1.24 8.53 4.75
C GLY A 14 -2.35 8.07 3.81
N VAL A 15 -2.16 6.96 3.09
CA VAL A 15 -3.20 6.37 2.24
C VAL A 15 -4.32 5.76 3.08
N VAL A 16 -3.98 5.03 4.16
CA VAL A 16 -4.97 4.46 5.09
C VAL A 16 -5.82 5.56 5.75
N GLU A 17 -5.20 6.65 6.17
CA GLU A 17 -5.90 7.80 6.74
C GLU A 17 -6.88 8.41 5.73
N LYS A 18 -6.45 8.64 4.48
CA LYS A 18 -7.32 9.14 3.41
C LYS A 18 -8.52 8.22 3.17
N ILE A 19 -8.29 6.90 3.11
CA ILE A 19 -9.38 5.92 2.96
C ILE A 19 -10.38 6.05 4.10
N ARG A 20 -9.91 6.10 5.35
CA ARG A 20 -10.78 6.17 6.54
C ARG A 20 -11.57 7.47 6.64
N LEU A 21 -10.98 8.56 6.15
CA LEU A 21 -11.62 9.88 6.11
C LEU A 21 -12.54 10.05 4.89
N LEU A 22 -12.61 9.05 4.01
CA LEU A 22 -13.29 9.13 2.71
C LEU A 22 -12.75 10.29 1.84
N ASP A 23 -11.46 10.60 2.02
CA ASP A 23 -10.75 11.58 1.21
C ASP A 23 -10.34 10.98 -0.13
N LYS A 24 -10.20 11.85 -1.14
CA LYS A 24 -9.75 11.43 -2.46
C LYS A 24 -8.31 10.89 -2.41
N LEU A 25 -8.12 9.70 -2.96
CA LEU A 25 -6.83 9.16 -3.35
C LEU A 25 -6.47 9.74 -4.72
N ASP A 26 -5.71 10.83 -4.74
CA ASP A 26 -5.25 11.43 -6.00
C ASP A 26 -4.07 10.66 -6.61
N GLU A 27 -3.85 10.92 -7.91
CA GLU A 27 -2.81 10.26 -8.70
C GLU A 27 -1.41 10.44 -8.09
N GLN A 28 -1.10 11.62 -7.55
CA GLN A 28 0.20 11.87 -6.93
C GLN A 28 0.40 11.00 -5.69
N THR A 29 -0.61 10.92 -4.82
CA THR A 29 -0.60 10.09 -3.62
C THR A 29 -0.36 8.63 -3.98
N MET A 30 -1.03 8.12 -5.01
CA MET A 30 -0.89 6.73 -5.43
C MET A 30 0.44 6.45 -6.14
N ASN A 31 0.94 7.38 -6.95
CA ASN A 31 2.24 7.24 -7.61
C ASN A 31 3.39 7.23 -6.59
N ASP A 32 3.32 8.08 -5.57
CA ASP A 32 4.25 8.09 -4.44
C ASP A 32 4.24 6.74 -3.72
N LEU A 33 3.05 6.23 -3.37
CA LEU A 33 2.92 4.92 -2.72
C LEU A 33 3.56 3.82 -3.56
N TYR A 34 3.21 3.72 -4.85
CA TYR A 34 3.70 2.65 -5.71
C TYR A 34 5.22 2.72 -5.91
N THR A 35 5.78 3.92 -6.03
CA THR A 35 7.24 4.10 -6.13
C THR A 35 7.93 3.56 -4.88
N SER A 36 7.43 3.92 -3.69
CA SER A 36 7.96 3.41 -2.42
C SER A 36 7.81 1.89 -2.29
N LEU A 37 6.69 1.31 -2.76
CA LEU A 37 6.46 -0.14 -2.75
C LEU A 37 7.38 -0.89 -3.74
N ASP A 38 7.64 -0.33 -4.92
CA ASP A 38 8.59 -0.88 -5.90
C ASP A 38 10.02 -0.91 -5.34
N GLU A 39 10.46 0.20 -4.71
CA GLU A 39 11.76 0.29 -4.03
C GLU A 39 11.85 -0.73 -2.89
N MET A 40 10.78 -0.87 -2.09
CA MET A 40 10.70 -1.88 -1.03
C MET A 40 10.86 -3.30 -1.58
N VAL A 41 10.11 -3.67 -2.63
CA VAL A 41 10.22 -5.02 -3.23
C VAL A 41 11.61 -5.27 -3.79
N THR A 42 12.23 -4.26 -4.41
CA THR A 42 13.61 -4.36 -4.91
C THR A 42 14.58 -4.65 -3.75
N ASN A 43 14.47 -3.88 -2.67
CA ASN A 43 15.27 -4.09 -1.46
C ASN A 43 15.03 -5.46 -0.82
N TYR A 44 13.78 -5.92 -0.78
CA TYR A 44 13.43 -7.24 -0.26
C TYR A 44 14.08 -8.35 -1.08
N LYS A 45 14.01 -8.30 -2.41
CA LYS A 45 14.64 -9.30 -3.30
C LYS A 45 16.15 -9.39 -3.12
N GLU A 46 16.81 -8.28 -2.81
CA GLU A 46 18.26 -8.26 -2.57
C GLU A 46 18.64 -8.78 -1.18
N LYS A 47 17.86 -8.45 -0.16
CA LYS A 47 18.22 -8.66 1.26
C LYS A 47 17.49 -9.83 1.92
N ASN A 48 16.44 -10.35 1.28
CA ASN A 48 15.49 -11.34 1.79
C ASN A 48 14.99 -10.98 3.21
N PHE A 49 14.71 -9.70 3.44
CA PHE A 49 14.33 -9.17 4.73
C PHE A 49 13.33 -8.03 4.61
N ILE A 50 12.26 -8.09 5.40
CA ILE A 50 11.29 -7.02 5.61
C ILE A 50 11.09 -6.83 7.11
N SER A 51 10.94 -5.57 7.55
CA SER A 51 10.65 -5.32 8.96
C SER A 51 9.21 -5.76 9.29
N LYS A 52 9.00 -6.24 10.52
CA LYS A 52 7.66 -6.63 10.99
C LYS A 52 6.66 -5.48 10.93
N GLU A 53 7.12 -4.26 11.21
CA GLU A 53 6.30 -3.07 11.14
C GLU A 53 5.81 -2.79 9.72
N LEU A 54 6.70 -2.87 8.72
CA LEU A 54 6.34 -2.65 7.32
C LEU A 54 5.42 -3.77 6.81
N ALA A 55 5.72 -5.02 7.17
CA ALA A 55 4.85 -6.16 6.88
C ALA A 55 3.44 -5.96 7.45
N TYR A 56 3.32 -5.51 8.70
CA TYR A 56 2.04 -5.21 9.32
C TYR A 56 1.30 -4.07 8.61
N ASN A 57 2.00 -2.99 8.26
CA ASN A 57 1.39 -1.86 7.58
C ASN A 57 0.86 -2.23 6.19
N LEU A 58 1.53 -3.12 5.45
CA LEU A 58 1.03 -3.64 4.17
C LEU A 58 -0.31 -4.38 4.35
N LEU A 59 -0.44 -5.21 5.38
CA LEU A 59 -1.69 -5.90 5.67
C LEU A 59 -2.79 -4.91 6.08
N VAL A 60 -2.45 -3.90 6.89
CA VAL A 60 -3.40 -2.84 7.25
C VAL A 60 -3.87 -2.07 6.02
N LEU A 61 -2.98 -1.75 5.09
CA LEU A 61 -3.35 -1.09 3.83
C LEU A 61 -4.37 -1.95 3.05
N HIS A 62 -4.04 -3.22 2.83
CA HIS A 62 -4.90 -4.17 2.14
C HIS A 62 -6.28 -4.27 2.81
N ASP A 63 -6.35 -4.45 4.12
CA ASP A 63 -7.61 -4.57 4.85
C ASP A 63 -8.48 -3.29 4.75
N ASN A 64 -7.86 -2.10 4.71
CA ASN A 64 -8.61 -0.85 4.56
C ASN A 64 -9.10 -0.66 3.13
N LEU A 65 -8.37 -1.13 2.12
CA LEU A 65 -8.82 -1.14 0.73
C LEU A 65 -9.99 -2.11 0.53
N GLU A 66 -9.90 -3.33 1.08
CA GLU A 66 -11.00 -4.29 1.13
C GLU A 66 -12.23 -3.72 1.85
N GLY A 67 -12.01 -3.04 2.98
CA GLY A 67 -13.06 -2.32 3.68
C GLY A 67 -13.73 -1.27 2.79
N ALA A 68 -12.94 -0.42 2.13
CA ALA A 68 -13.44 0.64 1.26
C ALA A 68 -14.28 0.13 0.09
N LEU A 69 -13.93 -1.03 -0.49
CA LEU A 69 -14.71 -1.67 -1.55
C LEU A 69 -16.14 -2.01 -1.12
N ASN A 70 -16.37 -2.27 0.17
CA ASN A 70 -17.69 -2.60 0.69
C ASN A 70 -18.58 -1.37 0.94
N PHE A 71 -18.02 -0.16 0.95
CA PHE A 71 -18.73 1.08 1.33
C PHE A 71 -18.63 2.21 0.29
N GLY A 72 -17.86 2.04 -0.78
CA GLY A 72 -17.67 3.05 -1.83
C GLY A 72 -18.86 3.22 -2.77
N SER A 73 -18.85 4.30 -3.55
CA SER A 73 -19.72 4.45 -4.73
C SER A 73 -19.20 3.60 -5.89
N TYR A 74 -20.00 3.32 -6.93
CA TYR A 74 -19.57 2.46 -8.05
C TYR A 74 -18.32 2.99 -8.78
N GLU A 75 -18.21 4.31 -8.99
CA GLU A 75 -17.02 4.92 -9.62
C GLU A 75 -15.79 4.82 -8.71
N ASP A 76 -15.97 4.98 -7.40
CA ASP A 76 -14.89 4.80 -6.42
C ASP A 76 -14.47 3.33 -6.32
N MET A 77 -15.40 2.39 -6.46
CA MET A 77 -15.14 0.95 -6.35
C MET A 77 -14.18 0.47 -7.44
N GLU A 78 -14.34 0.88 -8.70
CA GLU A 78 -13.42 0.47 -9.76
C GLU A 78 -12.00 0.98 -9.48
N TYR A 79 -11.88 2.24 -9.09
CA TYR A 79 -10.60 2.84 -8.78
C TYR A 79 -9.92 2.18 -7.57
N ILE A 80 -10.65 2.01 -6.46
CA ILE A 80 -10.15 1.33 -5.25
C ILE A 80 -9.82 -0.13 -5.55
N SER A 81 -10.60 -0.82 -6.38
CA SER A 81 -10.34 -2.22 -6.74
C SER A 81 -9.03 -2.35 -7.50
N ASN A 82 -8.73 -1.42 -8.41
CA ASN A 82 -7.45 -1.41 -9.12
C ASN A 82 -6.27 -1.18 -8.17
N ILE A 83 -6.44 -0.29 -7.19
CA ILE A 83 -5.44 -0.06 -6.14
C ILE A 83 -5.23 -1.32 -5.31
N ASN A 84 -6.32 -1.96 -4.87
CA ASN A 84 -6.28 -3.16 -4.04
C ASN A 84 -5.59 -4.33 -4.75
N SER A 85 -5.92 -4.58 -6.02
CA SER A 85 -5.26 -5.58 -6.85
C SER A 85 -3.75 -5.34 -6.92
N LYS A 86 -3.34 -4.08 -7.14
CA LYS A 86 -1.92 -3.74 -7.24
C LYS A 86 -1.18 -3.88 -5.90
N VAL A 87 -1.80 -3.49 -4.78
CA VAL A 87 -1.24 -3.73 -3.44
C VAL A 87 -1.10 -5.23 -3.15
N SER A 88 -2.09 -6.03 -3.55
CA SER A 88 -2.05 -7.49 -3.42
C SER A 88 -0.84 -8.09 -4.16
N GLU A 89 -0.55 -7.63 -5.38
CA GLU A 89 0.65 -8.08 -6.10
C GLU A 89 1.96 -7.79 -5.34
N TYR A 90 2.05 -6.66 -4.62
CA TYR A 90 3.23 -6.36 -3.81
C TYR A 90 3.34 -7.28 -2.59
N ILE A 91 2.22 -7.59 -1.94
CA ILE A 91 2.15 -8.53 -0.82
C ILE A 91 2.57 -9.92 -1.31
N GLU A 92 2.06 -10.41 -2.44
CA GLU A 92 2.44 -11.70 -3.02
C GLU A 92 3.94 -11.79 -3.34
N LYS A 93 4.50 -10.72 -3.90
CA LYS A 93 5.95 -10.62 -4.20
C LYS A 93 6.84 -10.71 -2.95
N ILE A 94 6.30 -10.41 -1.76
CA ILE A 94 7.04 -10.45 -0.50
C ILE A 94 6.78 -11.76 0.26
N PHE A 95 5.52 -12.15 0.41
CA PHE A 95 5.13 -13.21 1.34
C PHE A 95 4.97 -14.58 0.69
N LEU A 96 4.75 -14.64 -0.63
CA LEU A 96 4.42 -15.88 -1.34
C LEU A 96 5.43 -16.24 -2.45
N SER A 97 6.41 -15.37 -2.71
CA SER A 97 7.49 -15.57 -3.68
C SER A 97 8.77 -16.01 -3.00
#